data_AF-A0A6I5CII9-F1
#
_entry.id   AF-A0A6I5CII9-F1
#
_cell.length_a   1.000
_cell.length_b   1.000
_cell.length_c   1.000
_cell.angle_alpha   90.00
_cell.angle_beta   90.00
_cell.angle_gamma   90.00
#
_symmetry.space_group_name_H-M   'P 1'
#
loop_
_entity.id
_entity.type
_entity.pdbx_description
1 polymer ?
#
loop_
_entity_poly.entity_id
_entity_poly.type
_entity_poly.pdbx_seq_one_letter_code
_entity_poly.pdbx_strand_id
1 'polypeptide(L)'
;PKADAAWHLHELTAERVPGLKAFVLFSSAGGLVLAAGQANYAAANVFLDALAHHRRTAGLPATALAFGMWAVDTGLGGPLAGSDLDRMRRLGMPALETTEGLALFDAALASGEPLLVPVRVDRTALRSRTDEPPALLRGMA
;
A
#
# COMPACT_ATOMS: atom_id res chain seq x y z
N PRO A 1 -4.36 10.50 12.88
CA PRO A 1 -3.59 11.44 12.03
C PRO A 1 -3.71 11.14 10.53
N LYS A 2 -3.43 9.91 10.08
CA LYS A 2 -3.42 9.58 8.64
C LYS A 2 -4.82 9.70 8.01
N ALA A 3 -5.84 9.12 8.65
CA ALA A 3 -7.23 9.22 8.21
C ALA A 3 -7.74 10.66 8.25
N ASP A 4 -7.58 11.34 9.39
CA ASP A 4 -8.04 12.73 9.58
C ASP A 4 -7.43 13.70 8.56
N ALA A 5 -6.12 13.62 8.33
CA ALA A 5 -5.43 14.48 7.37
C ALA A 5 -5.91 14.21 5.92
N ALA A 6 -6.14 12.95 5.56
CA ALA A 6 -6.65 12.60 4.24
C ALA A 6 -8.09 13.07 4.04
N TRP A 7 -8.92 13.00 5.08
CA TRP A 7 -10.28 13.55 5.06
C TRP A 7 -10.28 15.06 4.85
N HIS A 8 -9.50 15.80 5.63
CA HIS A 8 -9.38 17.25 5.45
C HIS A 8 -8.86 17.62 4.06
N LEU A 9 -7.87 16.88 3.54
CA LEU A 9 -7.38 17.10 2.18
C LEU A 9 -8.49 16.80 1.15
N HIS A 10 -9.32 15.79 1.39
CA HIS A 10 -10.45 15.49 0.53
C HIS A 10 -11.44 16.65 0.47
N GLU A 11 -11.90 17.16 1.61
CA GLU A 11 -12.86 18.28 1.69
C GLU A 11 -12.29 19.52 1.01
N LEU A 12 -11.06 19.91 1.38
CA LEU A 12 -10.42 21.11 0.84
C LEU A 12 -10.22 21.04 -0.68
N THR A 13 -9.82 19.89 -1.21
CA THR A 13 -9.58 19.74 -2.66
C THR A 13 -10.85 19.60 -3.48
N ALA A 14 -11.90 18.98 -2.92
CA ALA A 14 -13.18 18.83 -3.59
C ALA A 14 -13.84 20.20 -3.85
N GLU A 15 -13.72 21.11 -2.88
CA GLU A 15 -14.34 22.44 -2.98
C GLU A 15 -13.46 23.47 -3.69
N ARG A 16 -12.15 23.47 -3.42
CA ARG A 16 -11.27 24.61 -3.75
C ARG A 16 -10.39 24.39 -4.97
N VAL A 17 -10.34 23.18 -5.53
CA VAL A 17 -9.44 22.83 -6.64
C VAL A 17 -10.18 22.11 -7.78
N PRO A 18 -11.11 22.79 -8.47
CA PRO A 18 -11.83 22.22 -9.61
C PRO A 18 -10.85 22.03 -10.78
N GLY A 19 -10.32 20.81 -10.92
CA GLY A 19 -9.29 20.48 -11.92
C GLY A 19 -8.02 19.87 -11.35
N LEU A 20 -8.01 19.50 -10.06
CA LEU A 20 -6.96 18.65 -9.49
C LEU A 20 -6.67 17.47 -10.43
N LYS A 21 -5.40 17.25 -10.77
CA LYS A 21 -5.01 16.20 -11.73
C LYS A 21 -4.85 14.83 -11.09
N ALA A 22 -4.40 14.80 -9.84
CA ALA A 22 -4.19 13.58 -9.09
C ALA A 22 -4.43 13.82 -7.59
N PHE A 23 -4.99 12.81 -6.93
CA PHE A 23 -5.10 12.76 -5.47
C PHE A 23 -4.57 11.39 -5.06
N VAL A 24 -3.34 11.34 -4.56
CA VAL A 24 -2.62 10.07 -4.38
C VAL A 24 -2.43 9.78 -2.90
N LEU A 25 -2.94 8.64 -2.45
CA LEU A 25 -2.90 8.20 -1.07
C LEU A 25 -1.90 7.06 -0.92
N PHE A 26 -0.87 7.27 -0.10
CA PHE A 26 0.08 6.21 0.24
C PHE A 26 -0.51 5.39 1.39
N SER A 27 -1.06 4.23 1.06
CA SER A 27 -1.60 3.24 1.99
C SER A 27 -0.55 2.13 2.26
N SER A 28 -0.96 1.00 2.83
CA SER A 28 -0.07 -0.14 3.07
C SER A 28 -0.78 -1.47 2.93
N ALA A 29 -0.12 -2.43 2.28
CA ALA A 29 -0.55 -3.83 2.22
C ALA A 29 -0.67 -4.47 3.62
N GLY A 30 -0.02 -3.91 4.64
CA GLY A 30 -0.19 -4.31 6.03
C GLY A 30 -1.63 -4.17 6.54
N GLY A 31 -2.42 -3.26 5.97
CA GLY A 31 -3.85 -3.12 6.26
C GLY A 31 -4.73 -4.23 5.66
N LEU A 32 -4.23 -4.93 4.64
CA LEU A 32 -4.99 -5.95 3.90
C LEU A 32 -4.62 -7.38 4.33
N VAL A 33 -3.34 -7.65 4.58
CA VAL A 33 -2.82 -9.03 4.66
C VAL A 33 -2.03 -9.35 5.92
N LEU A 34 -1.58 -8.35 6.69
CA LEU A 34 -0.58 -8.52 7.77
C LEU A 34 -0.87 -7.69 9.04
N ALA A 35 -2.12 -7.73 9.54
CA ALA A 35 -2.57 -6.84 10.62
C ALA A 35 -2.25 -7.30 12.07
N ALA A 36 -1.54 -8.42 12.28
CA ALA A 36 -1.29 -8.93 13.63
C ALA A 36 -0.50 -7.90 14.46
N GLY A 37 -1.14 -7.36 15.52
CA GLY A 37 -0.56 -6.32 16.38
C GLY A 37 -0.59 -4.90 15.82
N GLN A 38 -1.21 -4.66 14.66
CA GLN A 38 -1.20 -3.36 13.96
C GLN A 38 -2.61 -2.86 13.59
N ALA A 39 -3.62 -3.17 14.41
CA ALA A 39 -5.02 -2.83 14.11
C ALA A 39 -5.25 -1.33 13.83
N ASN A 40 -4.67 -0.44 14.63
CA ASN A 40 -4.79 1.01 14.44
C ASN A 40 -4.15 1.46 13.12
N TYR A 41 -2.99 0.89 12.78
CA TYR A 41 -2.31 1.16 11.51
C TYR A 41 -3.13 0.62 10.32
N ALA A 42 -3.64 -0.60 10.43
CA ALA A 42 -4.48 -1.23 9.42
C ALA A 42 -5.75 -0.39 9.16
N ALA A 43 -6.48 -0.02 10.22
CA ALA A 43 -7.69 0.79 10.11
C ALA A 43 -7.43 2.13 9.39
N ALA A 44 -6.32 2.82 9.73
CA ALA A 44 -5.97 4.07 9.10
C ALA A 44 -5.63 3.92 7.60
N ASN A 45 -5.01 2.82 7.19
CA ASN A 45 -4.68 2.56 5.79
C ASN A 45 -5.90 2.10 4.98
N VAL A 46 -6.73 1.20 5.54
CA VAL A 46 -7.99 0.78 4.90
C VAL A 46 -8.95 1.96 4.74
N PHE A 47 -8.94 2.94 5.66
CA PHE A 47 -9.67 4.19 5.47
C PHE A 47 -9.22 4.95 4.21
N LEU A 48 -7.91 5.01 3.94
CA LEU A 48 -7.39 5.66 2.72
C LEU A 48 -7.83 4.91 1.46
N ASP A 49 -7.80 3.58 1.51
CA ASP A 49 -8.25 2.72 0.41
C ASP A 49 -9.72 3.00 0.08
N ALA A 50 -10.57 3.04 1.12
CA ALA A 50 -11.99 3.39 0.98
C ALA A 50 -12.22 4.83 0.52
N LEU A 51 -11.41 5.78 0.98
CA LEU A 51 -11.51 7.19 0.56
C LEU A 51 -11.19 7.37 -0.93
N ALA A 52 -10.24 6.61 -1.48
CA ALA A 52 -9.95 6.66 -2.91
C ALA A 52 -11.15 6.18 -3.74
N HIS A 53 -11.77 5.07 -3.33
CA HIS A 53 -13.02 4.61 -3.94
C HIS A 53 -14.14 5.65 -3.81
N HIS A 54 -14.36 6.20 -2.62
CA HIS A 54 -15.38 7.21 -2.36
C HIS A 54 -15.22 8.42 -3.30
N ARG A 55 -14.01 8.98 -3.40
CA ARG A 55 -13.72 10.09 -4.31
C ARG A 55 -14.01 9.75 -5.77
N ARG A 56 -13.62 8.56 -6.21
CA ARG A 56 -13.86 8.10 -7.60
C ARG A 56 -15.35 7.95 -7.90
N THR A 57 -16.16 7.47 -6.95
CA THR A 57 -17.62 7.42 -7.11
C THR A 57 -18.27 8.80 -7.20
N ALA A 58 -17.63 9.83 -6.62
CA ALA A 58 -18.05 11.23 -6.73
C ALA A 58 -17.48 11.94 -7.98
N GLY A 59 -16.85 11.21 -8.92
CA GLY A 59 -16.25 11.78 -10.12
C GLY A 59 -14.94 12.54 -9.88
N LEU A 60 -14.37 12.47 -8.67
CA LEU A 60 -13.11 13.11 -8.32
C LEU A 60 -11.94 12.16 -8.54
N PRO A 61 -10.75 12.67 -8.95
CA PRO A 61 -9.57 11.83 -9.04
C PRO A 61 -9.16 11.34 -7.65
N ALA A 62 -8.78 10.08 -7.57
CA ALA A 62 -8.08 9.47 -6.44
C ALA A 62 -7.49 8.12 -6.81
N THR A 63 -6.30 7.82 -6.26
CA THR A 63 -5.66 6.51 -6.31
C THR A 63 -5.00 6.25 -4.95
N ALA A 64 -5.34 5.13 -4.32
CA ALA A 64 -4.64 4.62 -3.14
C ALA A 64 -3.66 3.52 -3.56
N LEU A 65 -2.44 3.58 -3.01
CA LEU A 65 -1.40 2.58 -3.21
C LEU A 65 -1.09 1.89 -1.89
N ALA A 66 -1.60 0.68 -1.71
CA ALA A 66 -1.32 -0.16 -0.57
C ALA A 66 0.06 -0.82 -0.73
N PHE A 67 1.12 -0.04 -0.53
CA PHE A 67 2.50 -0.49 -0.74
C PHE A 67 2.89 -1.64 0.19
N GLY A 68 3.71 -2.56 -0.35
CA GLY A 68 4.56 -3.44 0.44
C GLY A 68 5.67 -2.68 1.16
N MET A 69 6.53 -3.41 1.87
CA MET A 69 7.70 -2.81 2.52
C MET A 69 8.68 -2.25 1.48
N TRP A 70 9.30 -1.10 1.76
CA TRP A 70 10.37 -0.53 0.94
C TRP A 70 11.72 -0.76 1.62
N ALA A 71 12.78 -0.99 0.83
CA ALA A 71 14.15 -1.20 1.29
C ALA A 71 14.87 0.13 1.61
N VAL A 72 14.15 1.10 2.17
CA VAL A 72 14.68 2.41 2.58
C VAL A 72 14.26 2.70 4.00
N ASP A 73 15.18 3.24 4.81
CA ASP A 73 14.83 3.74 6.13
C ASP A 73 13.93 4.97 5.98
N THR A 74 12.63 4.74 6.15
CA THR A 74 11.62 5.79 6.04
C THR A 74 11.33 6.46 7.39
N GLY A 75 11.95 5.98 8.48
CA GLY A 75 11.57 6.33 9.86
C GLY A 75 10.17 5.85 10.26
N LEU A 76 9.39 5.26 9.35
CA LEU A 76 8.05 4.75 9.60
C LEU A 76 8.16 3.36 10.26
N GLY A 77 8.07 3.32 11.59
CA GLY A 77 8.19 2.07 12.38
C GLY A 77 9.54 1.87 13.08
N GLY A 78 10.41 2.88 13.08
CA GLY A 78 11.76 2.81 13.64
C GLY A 78 12.81 2.41 12.60
N PRO A 79 14.09 2.29 12.99
CA PRO A 79 15.16 1.88 12.08
C PRO A 79 14.82 0.53 11.45
N LEU A 80 14.98 0.44 10.13
CA LEU A 80 14.75 -0.79 9.39
C LEU A 80 15.77 -1.85 9.81
N ALA A 81 15.34 -2.79 10.65
CA ALA A 81 16.20 -3.88 11.09
C ALA A 81 16.38 -4.91 9.97
N GLY A 82 17.59 -5.44 9.81
CA GLY A 82 17.85 -6.53 8.85
C GLY A 82 16.93 -7.74 9.07
N SER A 83 16.52 -8.00 10.31
CA SER A 83 15.56 -9.05 10.66
C SER A 83 14.17 -8.86 10.04
N ASP A 84 13.71 -7.62 9.86
CA ASP A 84 12.43 -7.32 9.21
C ASP A 84 12.49 -7.59 7.71
N LEU A 85 13.59 -7.18 7.06
CA LEU A 85 13.83 -7.48 5.65
C LEU A 85 13.90 -8.99 5.41
N ASP A 86 14.61 -9.72 6.27
CA ASP A 86 14.73 -11.17 6.16
C ASP A 86 13.41 -11.89 6.44
N ARG A 87 12.61 -11.37 7.38
CA ARG A 87 11.26 -11.86 7.63
C ARG A 87 10.39 -11.69 6.39
N MET A 88 10.38 -10.51 5.77
CA MET A 88 9.63 -10.23 4.54
C MET A 88 10.06 -11.13 3.37
N ARG A 89 11.36 -11.35 3.18
CA ARG A 89 11.90 -12.29 2.18
C ARG A 89 11.37 -13.72 2.40
N ARG A 90 11.39 -14.22 3.63
CA ARG A 90 10.87 -15.57 3.96
C ARG A 90 9.35 -15.72 3.78
N LEU A 91 8.61 -14.62 3.89
CA LEU A 91 7.17 -14.59 3.59
C LEU A 91 6.87 -14.51 2.08
N GLY A 92 7.90 -14.50 1.22
CA GLY A 92 7.74 -14.38 -0.23
C GLY A 92 7.37 -12.98 -0.71
N MET A 93 7.52 -11.97 0.14
CA MET A 93 7.22 -10.57 -0.15
C MET A 93 8.43 -9.69 0.19
N PRO A 94 9.58 -9.85 -0.50
CA PRO A 94 10.76 -9.03 -0.24
C PRO A 94 10.44 -7.54 -0.36
N ALA A 95 11.20 -6.71 0.36
CA ALA A 95 11.06 -5.27 0.27
C ALA A 95 11.33 -4.76 -1.16
N LEU A 96 10.60 -3.72 -1.57
CA LEU A 96 10.77 -3.02 -2.83
C LEU A 96 12.01 -2.14 -2.79
N GLU A 97 12.85 -2.23 -3.82
CA GLU A 97 13.85 -1.20 -4.04
C GLU A 97 13.19 0.12 -4.45
N THR A 98 13.82 1.26 -4.16
CA THR A 98 13.26 2.58 -4.46
C THR A 98 12.85 2.74 -5.93
N THR A 99 13.70 2.26 -6.86
CA THR A 99 13.44 2.32 -8.30
C THR A 99 12.23 1.47 -8.70
N GLU A 100 12.04 0.31 -8.08
CA GLU A 100 10.88 -0.56 -8.31
C GLU A 100 9.61 0.09 -7.75
N GLY A 101 9.67 0.64 -6.54
CA GLY A 101 8.55 1.32 -5.90
C GLY A 101 8.07 2.53 -6.71
N LEU A 102 8.99 3.33 -7.25
CA LEU A 102 8.67 4.46 -8.13
C LEU A 102 8.12 4.01 -9.49
N ALA A 103 8.66 2.96 -10.10
CA ALA A 103 8.12 2.43 -11.35
C ALA A 103 6.68 1.91 -11.17
N LEU A 104 6.39 1.25 -10.04
CA LEU A 104 5.04 0.81 -9.71
C LEU A 104 4.11 1.97 -9.38
N PHE A 105 4.62 3.05 -8.78
CA PHE A 105 3.86 4.28 -8.56
C PHE A 105 3.38 4.88 -9.89
N ASP A 106 4.29 5.03 -10.86
CA ASP A 106 3.95 5.55 -12.19
C ASP A 106 2.93 4.65 -12.91
N ALA A 107 3.15 3.32 -12.87
CA ALA A 107 2.22 2.35 -13.44
C ALA A 107 0.83 2.42 -12.79
N ALA A 108 0.77 2.61 -11.47
CA ALA A 108 -0.48 2.73 -10.75
C ALA A 108 -1.27 3.98 -11.15
N LEU A 109 -0.61 5.12 -11.30
CA LEU A 109 -1.27 6.34 -11.76
C LEU A 109 -1.77 6.24 -13.20
N ALA A 110 -1.06 5.50 -14.06
CA ALA A 110 -1.47 5.26 -15.44
C ALA A 110 -2.66 4.29 -15.57
N SER A 111 -2.92 3.44 -14.57
CA SER A 111 -3.98 2.43 -14.63
C SER A 111 -5.42 2.99 -14.58
N GLY A 112 -5.60 4.15 -13.93
CA GLY A 112 -6.92 4.70 -13.63
C GLY A 112 -7.69 3.97 -12.51
N GLU A 113 -7.09 2.96 -11.87
CA GLU A 113 -7.71 2.22 -10.77
C GLU A 113 -7.72 3.04 -9.46
N PRO A 114 -8.79 2.95 -8.66
CA PRO A 114 -8.91 3.64 -7.37
C PRO A 114 -7.98 3.08 -6.30
N LEU A 115 -7.65 1.79 -6.37
CA LEU A 115 -6.86 1.08 -5.36
C LEU A 115 -5.98 0.03 -6.03
N LEU A 116 -4.68 0.08 -5.72
CA LEU A 116 -3.70 -0.91 -6.16
C LEU A 116 -2.81 -1.33 -4.98
N VAL A 117 -2.22 -2.51 -5.10
CA VAL A 117 -1.33 -3.10 -4.08
C VAL A 117 0.05 -3.30 -4.70
N PRO A 118 0.94 -2.28 -4.71
CA PRO A 118 2.28 -2.42 -5.25
C PRO A 118 3.14 -3.25 -4.28
N VAL A 119 3.40 -4.49 -4.66
CA VAL A 119 4.20 -5.45 -3.88
C VAL A 119 5.11 -6.25 -4.80
N ARG A 120 6.26 -6.65 -4.29
CA ARG A 120 7.11 -7.66 -4.93
C ARG A 120 6.71 -9.02 -4.40
N VAL A 121 6.45 -9.97 -5.30
CA VAL A 121 6.13 -11.36 -4.95
C VAL A 121 7.22 -12.28 -5.46
N ASP A 122 7.95 -12.91 -4.53
CA ASP A 122 8.93 -13.95 -4.85
C ASP A 122 8.24 -15.31 -4.88
N ARG A 123 7.82 -15.71 -6.09
CA ARG A 123 7.13 -16.99 -6.31
C ARG A 123 8.02 -18.20 -5.98
N THR A 124 9.33 -18.09 -6.16
CA THR A 124 10.27 -19.16 -5.83
C THR A 124 10.33 -19.36 -4.33
N ALA A 125 10.40 -18.28 -3.56
CA ALA A 125 10.32 -18.32 -2.10
C ALA A 125 8.95 -18.81 -1.63
N LEU A 126 7.84 -18.44 -2.28
CA LEU A 126 6.52 -18.95 -1.92
C LEU A 126 6.40 -20.46 -2.12
N ARG A 127 6.96 -21.00 -3.20
CA ARG A 127 6.96 -22.45 -3.52
C ARG A 127 7.80 -23.30 -2.59
N SER A 128 8.84 -22.73 -2.00
CA SER A 128 9.73 -23.45 -1.08
C SER A 128 9.24 -23.42 0.36
N ARG A 129 8.12 -22.75 0.65
CA ARG A 129 7.51 -22.74 1.99
C ARG A 129 6.96 -24.12 2.35
N THR A 130 7.18 -24.50 3.60
CA THR A 130 6.62 -25.72 4.19
C THR A 130 5.38 -25.45 5.03
N ASP A 131 5.12 -24.19 5.35
CA ASP A 131 3.93 -23.69 6.03
C ASP A 131 2.94 -23.08 5.02
N GLU A 132 1.67 -22.97 5.42
CA GLU A 132 0.63 -22.47 4.52
C GLU A 132 0.92 -21.01 4.12
N PRO A 133 0.91 -20.67 2.81
CA PRO A 133 1.06 -19.28 2.38
C PRO A 133 -0.20 -18.48 2.74
N PRO A 134 -0.08 -17.15 2.95
CA PRO A 134 -1.23 -16.28 3.18
C PRO A 134 -2.33 -16.51 2.13
N ALA A 135 -3.59 -16.46 2.54
CA ALA A 135 -4.73 -16.84 1.69
C ALA A 135 -4.73 -16.16 0.31
N LEU A 136 -4.37 -14.87 0.26
CA LEU A 136 -4.28 -14.09 -0.99
C LEU A 136 -3.14 -14.52 -1.93
N LEU A 137 -2.15 -15.26 -1.42
CA LEU A 137 -0.98 -15.71 -2.18
C LEU A 137 -1.04 -17.20 -2.56
N ARG A 138 -2.04 -17.95 -2.08
CA ARG A 138 -2.16 -19.40 -2.34
C ARG A 138 -2.20 -19.76 -3.83
N GLY A 139 -2.83 -18.92 -4.67
CA GLY A 139 -2.87 -19.13 -6.13
C GLY A 139 -1.57 -18.78 -6.86
N MET A 140 -0.56 -18.29 -6.15
CA MET A 140 0.74 -17.88 -6.68
C MET A 140 1.89 -18.77 -6.20
N ALA A 141 1.65 -19.61 -5.19
CA ALA A 141 2.54 -20.68 -4.76
C ALA A 141 2.53 -21.80 -5.82
#